data_AF-A0A4Q9VZP4-F1
#
_entry.id   AF-A0A4Q9VZP4-F1
#
_cell.length_a   1.000
_cell.length_b   1.000
_cell.length_c   1.000
_cell.angle_alpha   90.00
_cell.angle_beta   90.00
_cell.angle_gamma   90.00
#
_symmetry.space_group_name_H-M   'P 1'
#
loop_
_entity.id
_entity.type
_entity.pdbx_description
1 polymer ?
#
loop_
_entity_poly.entity_id
_entity_poly.type
_entity_poly.pdbx_seq_one_letter_code
_entity_poly.pdbx_strand_id
1 'polypeptide(L)'
;LKTRIELRQIGVRDEAKLLGGIGPCGRSLCCSTFLGDFEPVSIKMAKDQNLSLNPAKISGACGRLMCCLKYENDYYEEARAQLPDVGDSIETPDGNGQVVGLNILDISMQVKIDGMEQPLEYKMEEIEAFN
;
A
#
# COMPACT_ATOMS: atom_id res chain seq x y z
N LEU A 1 33.90 -36.40 -19.71
CA LEU A 1 32.80 -35.48 -19.28
C LEU A 1 33.19 -34.07 -19.67
N LYS A 2 32.51 -33.44 -20.64
CA LYS A 2 32.70 -32.01 -20.93
C LYS A 2 31.68 -31.23 -20.09
N THR A 3 32.10 -30.75 -18.93
CA THR A 3 31.29 -29.85 -18.10
C THR A 3 31.39 -28.45 -18.68
N ARG A 4 30.28 -27.90 -19.16
CA ARG A 4 30.19 -26.51 -19.59
C ARG A 4 29.82 -25.65 -18.39
N ILE A 5 30.62 -24.62 -18.11
CA ILE A 5 30.35 -23.61 -17.10
C ILE A 5 29.87 -22.35 -17.82
N GLU A 6 28.69 -21.86 -17.46
CA GLU A 6 28.14 -20.59 -17.95
C GLU A 6 28.09 -19.60 -16.78
N LEU A 7 28.82 -18.49 -16.90
CA LEU A 7 28.77 -17.38 -15.94
C LEU A 7 27.74 -16.38 -16.44
N ARG A 8 26.84 -15.95 -15.55
CA ARG A 8 25.86 -14.90 -15.83
C ARG A 8 25.90 -13.86 -14.73
N GLN A 9 25.94 -12.59 -15.12
CA GLN A 9 25.72 -11.50 -14.19
C GLN A 9 24.22 -11.44 -13.85
N ILE A 10 23.90 -11.34 -12.56
CA ILE A 10 22.54 -11.20 -12.06
C ILE A 10 22.34 -9.82 -11.44
N GLY A 11 21.10 -9.32 -11.42
CA GLY A 11 20.80 -8.05 -10.76
C GLY A 11 20.81 -8.19 -9.24
N VAL A 12 20.97 -7.07 -8.53
CA VAL A 12 20.95 -7.04 -7.05
C VAL A 12 19.66 -7.62 -6.44
N ARG A 13 18.53 -7.49 -7.15
CA ARG A 13 17.25 -8.09 -6.71
C ARG A 13 17.23 -9.60 -6.94
N ASP A 14 17.80 -10.08 -8.04
CA ASP A 14 17.89 -11.51 -8.33
C ASP A 14 18.85 -12.20 -7.36
N GLU A 15 19.93 -11.52 -6.98
CA GLU A 15 20.82 -11.96 -5.90
C GLU A 15 20.05 -12.09 -4.58
N ALA A 16 19.30 -11.06 -4.18
CA ALA A 16 18.46 -11.12 -2.97
C ALA A 16 17.37 -12.20 -3.05
N LYS A 17 16.81 -12.45 -4.24
CA LYS A 17 15.85 -13.53 -4.49
C LYS A 17 16.49 -14.91 -4.30
N LEU A 18 17.72 -15.10 -4.77
CA LEU A 18 18.46 -16.36 -4.67
C LEU A 18 18.96 -16.64 -3.25
N LEU A 19 19.45 -15.60 -2.55
CA LEU A 19 19.86 -15.70 -1.14
C LEU A 19 18.66 -15.81 -0.20
N GLY A 20 17.53 -15.21 -0.56
CA GLY A 20 16.37 -15.06 0.32
C GLY A 20 16.64 -14.06 1.44
N GLY A 21 15.84 -14.15 2.51
CA GLY A 21 15.97 -13.31 3.69
C GLY A 21 14.63 -12.84 4.24
N ILE A 22 14.69 -11.89 5.17
CA ILE A 22 13.53 -11.31 5.84
C ILE A 22 13.43 -9.82 5.48
N GLY A 23 12.25 -9.39 5.04
CA GLY A 23 11.96 -7.99 4.75
C GLY A 23 11.72 -7.17 6.02
N PRO A 24 11.62 -5.84 5.90
CA PRO A 24 11.35 -4.96 7.04
C PRO A 24 9.98 -5.23 7.71
N CYS A 25 9.08 -5.93 7.03
CA CYS A 25 7.79 -6.40 7.56
C CYS A 25 7.90 -7.67 8.42
N GLY A 26 9.09 -8.24 8.60
CA GLY A 26 9.32 -9.48 9.36
C GLY A 26 8.96 -10.77 8.62
N ARG A 27 8.52 -10.69 7.36
CA ARG A 27 8.22 -11.84 6.49
C ARG A 27 9.38 -12.14 5.56
N SER A 28 9.40 -13.35 4.99
CA SER A 28 10.33 -13.71 3.91
C SER A 28 10.22 -12.75 2.72
N LEU A 29 11.32 -12.52 2.01
CA LEU A 29 11.32 -11.61 0.86
C LEU A 29 10.24 -12.00 -0.17
N CYS A 30 9.43 -11.01 -0.56
CA CYS A 30 8.37 -11.23 -1.54
C CYS A 30 8.93 -11.75 -2.88
N CYS A 31 10.11 -11.26 -3.27
CA CYS A 31 10.82 -11.65 -4.49
C CYS A 31 11.30 -13.10 -4.51
N SER A 32 11.54 -13.71 -3.33
CA SER A 32 11.97 -15.10 -3.19
C SER A 32 10.81 -16.06 -2.93
N THR A 33 9.58 -15.56 -2.85
CA THR A 33 8.40 -16.35 -2.48
C THR A 33 7.38 -16.38 -3.60
N PHE A 34 6.54 -15.35 -3.72
CA PHE A 34 5.39 -15.35 -4.62
C PHE A 34 5.50 -14.32 -5.76
N LEU A 35 6.21 -13.20 -5.54
CA LEU A 35 6.45 -12.19 -6.57
C LEU A 35 7.66 -12.60 -7.40
N GLY A 36 7.45 -13.48 -8.39
CA GLY A 36 8.49 -14.00 -9.26
C GLY A 36 9.03 -12.96 -10.25
N ASP A 37 8.12 -12.21 -10.87
CA ASP A 37 8.39 -11.16 -11.85
C ASP A 37 8.06 -9.79 -11.26
N PHE A 38 8.78 -8.76 -11.72
CA PHE A 38 8.68 -7.41 -11.15
C PHE A 38 8.42 -6.37 -12.22
N GLU A 39 7.39 -5.58 -11.99
CA GLU A 39 7.19 -4.32 -12.70
C GLU A 39 8.00 -3.19 -12.04
N PRO A 40 8.27 -2.10 -12.78
CA PRO A 40 8.89 -0.91 -12.24
C PRO A 40 8.06 -0.31 -11.09
N VAL A 41 8.70 -0.08 -9.95
CA VAL A 41 8.09 0.57 -8.79
C VAL A 41 8.45 2.05 -8.83
N SER A 42 7.47 2.93 -8.61
CA SER A 42 7.68 4.37 -8.55
C SER A 42 7.54 4.92 -7.13
N ILE A 43 8.17 6.07 -6.86
CA ILE A 43 8.07 6.75 -5.55
C ILE A 43 6.62 7.21 -5.27
N LYS A 44 5.84 7.47 -6.33
CA LYS A 44 4.43 7.87 -6.20
C LYS A 44 3.61 6.81 -5.46
N MET A 45 3.87 5.52 -5.73
CA MET A 45 3.17 4.40 -5.08
C MET A 45 3.37 4.39 -3.57
N ALA A 46 4.58 4.72 -3.09
CA ALA A 46 4.85 4.85 -1.66
C ALA A 46 4.06 6.01 -1.03
N LYS A 47 3.91 7.11 -1.77
CA LYS A 47 3.11 8.26 -1.32
C LYS A 47 1.62 7.92 -1.26
N ASP A 48 1.12 7.22 -2.28
CA ASP A 48 -0.29 6.82 -2.36
C ASP A 48 -0.68 5.84 -1.25
N GLN A 49 0.29 5.05 -0.75
CA GLN A 49 0.15 4.16 0.41
C GLN A 49 0.47 4.83 1.75
N ASN A 50 0.58 6.17 1.79
CA ASN A 50 0.90 6.96 2.99
C ASN A 50 2.20 6.56 3.71
N LEU A 51 3.19 6.04 2.97
CA LEU A 51 4.51 5.71 3.53
C LEU A 51 5.43 6.93 3.54
N SER A 52 6.31 6.99 4.55
CA SER A 52 7.36 8.00 4.63
C SER A 52 8.35 7.84 3.48
N LEU A 53 8.67 8.92 2.77
CA LEU A 53 9.63 8.93 1.65
C LEU A 53 11.11 8.77 2.08
N ASN A 54 11.37 8.38 3.33
CA ASN A 54 12.71 8.03 3.78
C ASN A 54 13.16 6.74 3.07
N PRO A 55 14.31 6.73 2.37
CA PRO A 55 14.82 5.55 1.67
C PRO A 55 14.87 4.28 2.54
N ALA A 56 15.15 4.40 3.84
CA ALA A 56 15.18 3.25 4.76
C ALA A 56 13.82 2.58 4.98
N LYS A 57 12.71 3.32 4.74
CA LYS A 57 11.34 2.81 4.91
C LYS A 57 10.74 2.27 3.61
N ILE A 58 11.21 2.74 2.45
CA ILE A 58 10.66 2.37 1.13
C ILE A 58 11.56 1.42 0.32
N SER A 59 12.78 1.16 0.77
CA SER A 59 13.73 0.26 0.11
C SER A 59 13.67 -1.15 0.69
N GLY A 60 13.69 -2.16 -0.18
CA GLY A 60 13.82 -3.55 0.22
C GLY A 60 15.27 -3.94 0.52
N ALA A 61 15.47 -5.17 0.99
CA ALA A 61 16.79 -5.72 1.32
C ALA A 61 17.79 -5.69 0.15
N CYS A 62 17.30 -5.68 -1.10
CA CYS A 62 18.13 -5.55 -2.30
C CYS A 62 18.59 -4.11 -2.62
N GLY A 63 18.27 -3.12 -1.78
CA GLY A 63 18.63 -1.71 -1.97
C GLY A 63 17.81 -0.97 -3.04
N ARG A 64 16.80 -1.61 -3.64
CA ARG A 64 15.82 -0.98 -4.54
C ARG A 64 14.48 -0.79 -3.81
N LEU A 65 13.58 0.00 -4.40
CA LEU A 65 12.20 0.14 -3.91
C LEU A 65 11.54 -1.23 -3.71
N MET A 66 10.72 -1.35 -2.64
CA MET A 66 10.06 -2.60 -2.30
C MET A 66 9.08 -3.04 -3.39
N CYS A 67 9.13 -4.30 -3.79
CA CYS A 67 8.23 -4.87 -4.79
C CYS A 67 6.78 -5.03 -4.29
N CYS A 68 6.57 -5.10 -2.97
CA CYS A 68 5.24 -5.14 -2.38
C CYS A 68 4.43 -3.85 -2.66
N LEU A 69 5.11 -2.70 -2.81
CA LEU A 69 4.44 -1.44 -3.14
C LEU A 69 3.64 -1.56 -4.44
N LYS A 70 4.21 -2.18 -5.48
CA LYS A 70 3.45 -2.41 -6.72
C LYS A 70 2.37 -3.46 -6.54
N TYR A 71 2.69 -4.56 -5.86
CA TYR A 71 1.72 -5.63 -5.61
C TYR A 71 0.45 -5.14 -4.89
N GLU A 72 0.59 -4.24 -3.93
CA GLU A 72 -0.52 -3.68 -3.15
C GLU A 72 -1.21 -2.51 -3.87
N ASN A 73 -0.53 -1.85 -4.82
CA ASN A 73 -1.02 -0.62 -5.43
C ASN A 73 -2.38 -0.77 -6.12
N ASP A 74 -2.62 -1.88 -6.80
CA ASP A 74 -3.86 -2.09 -7.54
C ASP A 74 -5.06 -2.13 -6.57
N TYR A 75 -4.90 -2.79 -5.42
CA TYR A 75 -5.88 -2.78 -4.34
C TYR A 75 -6.08 -1.37 -3.75
N TYR A 76 -4.99 -0.62 -3.53
CA TYR A 76 -5.08 0.76 -3.05
C TYR A 76 -5.83 1.69 -4.02
N GLU A 77 -5.62 1.53 -5.33
CA GLU A 77 -6.33 2.32 -6.35
C GLU A 77 -7.83 1.98 -6.38
N GLU A 78 -8.17 0.70 -6.34
CA GLU A 78 -9.56 0.22 -6.31
C GLU A 78 -10.30 0.66 -5.04
N ALA A 79 -9.67 0.54 -3.87
CA ALA A 79 -10.26 0.95 -2.60
C ALA A 79 -10.40 2.47 -2.50
N ARG A 80 -9.43 3.23 -3.02
CA ARG A 80 -9.50 4.70 -3.05
C ARG A 80 -10.59 5.20 -4.00
N ALA A 81 -10.86 4.50 -5.10
CA ALA A 81 -11.94 4.87 -6.01
C ALA A 81 -13.34 4.73 -5.40
N GLN A 82 -13.48 3.92 -4.34
CA GLN A 82 -14.75 3.73 -3.61
C GLN A 82 -14.95 4.76 -2.50
N LEU A 83 -13.89 5.40 -2.02
CA LEU A 83 -13.95 6.35 -0.91
C LEU A 83 -14.00 7.79 -1.42
N PRO A 84 -14.74 8.69 -0.76
CA PRO A 84 -14.69 10.13 -1.03
C PRO A 84 -13.31 10.71 -0.68
N ASP A 85 -12.99 11.87 -1.22
CA ASP A 85 -11.71 12.54 -0.92
C ASP A 85 -11.76 13.24 0.44
N VAL A 86 -10.59 13.40 1.07
CA VAL A 86 -10.48 14.16 2.32
C VAL A 86 -10.88 15.61 2.07
N GLY A 87 -11.84 16.10 2.85
CA GLY A 87 -12.43 17.43 2.71
C GLY A 87 -13.82 17.44 2.08
N ASP A 88 -14.26 16.32 1.50
CA ASP A 88 -15.62 16.20 0.97
C ASP A 88 -16.66 16.25 2.10
N SER A 89 -17.79 16.88 1.82
CA SER A 89 -18.93 16.92 2.72
C SER A 89 -19.87 15.76 2.41
N ILE A 90 -20.17 14.94 3.41
CA ILE A 90 -21.02 13.76 3.26
C ILE A 90 -22.16 13.79 4.28
N GLU A 91 -23.27 13.17 3.94
CA GLU A 91 -24.37 12.93 4.88
C GLU A 91 -24.14 11.61 5.60
N THR A 92 -24.13 11.64 6.92
CA THR A 92 -24.01 10.45 7.78
C THR A 92 -25.30 10.25 8.57
N PRO A 93 -25.55 9.05 9.13
CA PRO A 93 -26.72 8.81 9.98
C PRO A 93 -26.86 9.77 11.17
N ASP A 94 -25.74 10.30 11.67
CA ASP A 94 -25.68 11.23 12.80
C ASP A 94 -25.69 12.71 12.38
N GLY A 95 -25.74 13.00 11.08
CA GLY A 95 -25.82 14.34 10.50
C GLY A 95 -24.80 14.61 9.40
N ASN A 96 -24.77 15.85 8.93
CA ASN A 96 -23.81 16.26 7.90
C ASN A 96 -22.42 16.49 8.51
N GLY A 97 -21.40 16.03 7.82
CA GLY A 97 -20.02 16.16 8.27
C GLY A 97 -19.02 16.20 7.14
N GLN A 98 -17.77 16.49 7.49
CA GLN A 98 -16.65 16.57 6.55
C GLN A 98 -15.67 15.43 6.79
N VAL A 99 -15.23 14.78 5.71
CA VAL A 99 -14.20 13.74 5.76
C VAL A 99 -12.86 14.34 6.18
N VAL A 100 -12.32 13.92 7.32
CA VAL A 100 -11.03 14.39 7.86
C VAL A 100 -9.91 13.37 7.71
N GLY A 101 -10.24 12.11 7.46
CA GLY A 101 -9.27 11.03 7.30
C GLY A 101 -9.88 9.83 6.59
N LEU A 102 -9.02 9.05 5.95
CA LEU A 102 -9.40 7.83 5.23
C LEU A 102 -8.51 6.67 5.70
N ASN A 103 -9.14 5.52 5.92
CA ASN A 103 -8.46 4.25 6.11
C ASN A 103 -8.77 3.36 4.90
N ILE A 104 -7.86 3.41 3.92
CA ILE A 104 -8.01 2.72 2.63
C ILE A 104 -8.07 1.20 2.81
N LEU A 105 -7.37 0.65 3.81
CA LEU A 105 -7.30 -0.80 4.02
C LEU A 105 -8.58 -1.40 4.60
N ASP A 106 -9.27 -0.68 5.49
CA ASP A 106 -10.54 -1.10 6.09
C ASP A 106 -11.77 -0.49 5.39
N ILE A 107 -11.56 0.26 4.29
CA ILE A 107 -12.61 0.97 3.55
C ILE A 107 -13.50 1.79 4.51
N SER A 108 -12.84 2.51 5.42
CA SER A 108 -13.48 3.37 6.41
C SER A 108 -12.97 4.81 6.29
N MET A 109 -13.78 5.74 6.79
CA MET A 109 -13.50 7.17 6.77
C MET A 109 -13.82 7.79 8.13
N GLN A 110 -13.01 8.77 8.51
CA GLN A 110 -13.27 9.59 9.69
C GLN A 110 -13.97 10.86 9.26
N VAL A 111 -15.15 11.10 9.84
CA VAL A 111 -16.02 12.21 9.51
C VAL A 111 -16.16 13.10 10.73
N LYS A 112 -15.89 14.39 10.56
CA LYS A 112 -16.15 15.41 11.56
C LYS A 112 -17.54 15.97 11.34
N ILE A 113 -18.47 15.65 12.24
CA ILE A 113 -19.86 16.12 12.20
C ILE A 113 -19.97 17.48 12.88
N ASP A 114 -20.81 18.35 12.32
CA ASP A 114 -21.09 19.66 12.91
C ASP A 114 -21.80 19.52 14.25
N GLY A 115 -21.10 19.88 15.33
CA GLY A 115 -21.61 19.81 16.71
C GLY A 115 -20.97 18.74 17.59
N MET A 116 -20.17 17.84 17.02
CA MET A 116 -19.35 16.90 17.79
C MET A 116 -17.87 17.32 17.80
N GLU A 117 -17.21 17.22 18.95
CA GLU A 117 -15.77 17.54 19.06
C GLU A 117 -14.87 16.44 18.47
N GLN A 118 -15.31 15.19 18.52
CA GLN A 118 -14.53 14.05 18.07
C GLN A 118 -15.03 13.53 16.71
N PRO A 119 -14.13 13.29 15.75
CA PRO A 119 -14.49 12.59 14.51
C PRO A 119 -15.02 11.19 14.80
N LEU A 120 -16.08 10.80 14.10
CA LEU A 120 -16.61 9.44 14.12
C LEU A 120 -16.09 8.67 12.91
N GLU A 121 -15.94 7.36 13.06
CA GLU A 121 -15.51 6.47 11.99
C GLU A 121 -16.73 5.78 11.39
N TYR A 122 -16.84 5.85 10.07
CA TYR A 122 -17.91 5.21 9.29
C TYR A 122 -17.30 4.29 8.25
N LYS A 123 -17.93 3.15 8.03
CA LYS A 123 -17.62 2.28 6.88
C LYS A 123 -18.38 2.74 5.65
N MET A 124 -17.81 2.55 4.46
CA MET A 124 -18.49 2.94 3.22
C MET A 124 -19.86 2.27 3.08
N GLU A 125 -19.98 0.99 3.47
CA GLU A 125 -21.24 0.24 3.45
C GLU A 125 -22.35 0.87 4.32
N GLU A 126 -21.99 1.51 5.44
CA GLU A 126 -22.95 2.15 6.34
C GLU A 126 -23.54 3.44 5.73
N ILE A 127 -22.73 4.16 4.96
CA ILE A 127 -23.14 5.37 4.25
C ILE A 127 -23.98 5.01 3.01
N GLU A 128 -23.61 3.96 2.29
CA GLU A 128 -24.39 3.47 1.15
C GLU A 128 -25.75 2.91 1.57
N ALA A 129 -25.85 2.24 2.71
CA ALA A 129 -27.12 1.72 3.23
C ALA A 129 -28.09 2.81 3.72
N PHE A 130 -27.57 4.02 3.97
CA PHE A 130 -28.34 5.17 4.42
C PHE A 130 -28.91 6.01 3.26
N ASN A 131 -28.24 6.04 2.11
CA ASN A 131 -28.63 6.77 0.90
C ASN A 131 -29.57 5.96 -0.02
#